data_AF-A0A482VGT8-F1
#
_entry.id   AF-A0A482VGT8-F1
#
_cell.length_a   1.000
_cell.length_b   1.000
_cell.length_c   1.000
_cell.angle_alpha   90.00
_cell.angle_beta   90.00
_cell.angle_gamma   90.00
#
_symmetry.space_group_name_H-M   'P 1'
#
loop_
_entity.id
_entity.type
_entity.pdbx_description
1 polymer ?
#
loop_
_entity_poly.entity_id
_entity_poly.type
_entity_poly.pdbx_seq_one_letter_code
_entity_poly.pdbx_strand_id
1 'polypeptide(L)'
;VMVFTNHQKRCTLEMYFRNGQKINGEYVYSFRDAFEDFYEEFPNVAVHYDMFSRALCHLKLGVWAAISKRPIIGPIFFESDNPK
;
A
#
# COMPACT_ATOMS: atom_id res chain seq x y z
N VAL A 1 -6.19 -9.65 -17.58
CA VAL A 1 -5.47 -9.35 -16.32
C VAL A 1 -4.94 -7.93 -16.46
N MET A 2 -5.48 -6.98 -15.70
CA MET A 2 -4.89 -5.64 -15.65
C MET A 2 -3.62 -5.76 -14.80
N VAL A 3 -2.47 -5.39 -15.38
CA VAL A 3 -1.17 -5.54 -14.72
C VAL A 3 -0.81 -4.18 -14.14
N PHE A 4 -0.95 -4.01 -12.82
CA PHE A 4 -0.41 -2.84 -12.14
C PHE A 4 1.08 -2.69 -12.47
N THR A 5 1.50 -1.49 -12.82
CA THR A 5 2.93 -1.19 -13.00
C THR A 5 3.65 -1.31 -11.66
N ASN A 6 4.98 -1.49 -11.69
CA ASN A 6 5.76 -1.52 -10.45
C ASN A 6 5.63 -0.22 -9.65
N HIS A 7 5.48 0.92 -10.34
CA HIS A 7 5.22 2.21 -9.70
C HIS A 7 3.87 2.21 -8.98
N GLN A 8 2.78 1.82 -9.65
CA GLN A 8 1.45 1.74 -9.05
C GLN A 8 1.41 0.78 -7.85
N LYS A 9 2.13 -0.36 -7.91
CA LYS A 9 2.24 -1.30 -6.78
C LYS A 9 2.93 -0.67 -5.57
N ARG A 10 3.99 0.13 -5.77
CA ARG A 10 4.67 0.86 -4.69
C ARG A 10 3.75 1.91 -4.08
N CYS A 11 3.12 2.75 -4.91
CA CYS A 11 2.17 3.77 -4.44
C CYS A 11 0.99 3.15 -3.67
N THR A 12 0.46 2.02 -4.14
CA THR A 12 -0.62 1.28 -3.46
C THR A 12 -0.22 0.85 -2.04
N LEU A 13 1.01 0.35 -1.85
CA LEU A 13 1.52 0.01 -0.52
C LEU A 13 1.73 1.26 0.34
N GLU A 14 2.34 2.30 -0.24
CA GLU A 14 2.62 3.55 0.47
C GLU A 14 1.33 4.20 0.99
N MET A 15 0.31 4.34 0.16
CA MET A 15 -1.00 4.87 0.54
C MET A 15 -1.65 4.03 1.66
N TYR A 16 -1.58 2.70 1.55
CA TYR A 16 -2.11 1.82 2.60
C TYR A 16 -1.41 2.00 3.95
N PHE A 17 -0.08 2.14 3.98
CA PHE A 17 0.64 2.34 5.23
C PHE A 17 0.53 3.78 5.75
N ARG A 18 0.45 4.77 4.86
CA ARG A 18 0.26 6.19 5.20
C ARG A 18 -1.08 6.43 5.90
N ASN A 19 -2.13 5.72 5.48
CA ASN A 19 -3.45 5.76 6.12
C ASN A 19 -3.52 4.99 7.43
N GLY A 20 -2.40 4.45 7.92
CA GLY A 20 -2.32 3.83 9.23
C GLY A 20 -2.58 4.82 10.35
N GLN A 21 -3.73 4.70 11.01
CA GLN A 21 -4.05 5.48 12.19
C GLN A 21 -3.60 4.76 13.46
N LYS A 22 -2.94 5.48 14.37
CA LYS A 22 -2.55 4.92 15.67
C LYS A 22 -3.69 5.09 16.67
N ILE A 23 -4.36 4.00 17.03
CA ILE A 23 -5.47 3.95 17.97
C ILE A 23 -5.05 3.07 19.15
N ASN A 24 -5.06 3.62 20.37
CA ASN A 24 -4.65 2.91 21.60
C ASN A 24 -3.27 2.23 21.52
N GLY A 25 -2.34 2.79 20.74
CA GLY A 25 -0.99 2.23 20.57
C GLY A 25 -0.85 1.27 19.38
N GLU A 26 -1.94 0.82 18.79
CA GLU A 26 -1.96 -0.07 17.63
C GLU A 26 -2.19 0.71 16.33
N TYR A 27 -1.55 0.28 15.24
CA TYR A 27 -1.81 0.85 13.92
C TYR A 27 -2.98 0.10 13.25
N VAL A 28 -4.04 0.83 12.96
CA VAL A 28 -5.20 0.37 12.20
C VAL A 28 -5.09 0.90 10.78
N TYR A 29 -5.22 0.03 9.79
CA TYR A 29 -5.07 0.35 8.37
C TYR A 29 -6.37 0.08 7.62
N SER A 30 -6.74 0.95 6.68
CA SER A 30 -7.96 0.82 5.87
C SER A 30 -7.62 0.60 4.40
N PHE A 31 -8.17 -0.48 3.82
CA PHE A 31 -8.10 -0.71 2.38
C PHE A 31 -8.94 0.29 1.58
N ARG A 32 -10.00 0.84 2.20
CA ARG A 32 -10.91 1.78 1.55
C ARG A 32 -10.23 3.13 1.39
N ASP A 33 -9.65 3.64 2.47
CA ASP A 33 -8.96 4.94 2.48
C ASP A 33 -7.78 4.89 1.51
N ALA A 34 -7.02 3.80 1.50
CA ALA A 34 -5.95 3.58 0.52
C ALA A 34 -6.44 3.51 -0.94
N PHE A 35 -7.67 3.03 -1.18
CA PHE A 35 -8.26 2.99 -2.51
C PHE A 35 -8.73 4.37 -2.97
N GLU A 36 -9.30 5.16 -2.05
CA GLU A 36 -9.71 6.53 -2.32
C GLU A 36 -8.50 7.39 -2.70
N ASP A 37 -7.41 7.33 -1.93
CA ASP A 37 -6.14 7.99 -2.26
C ASP A 37 -5.57 7.54 -3.61
N PHE A 38 -5.65 6.24 -3.91
CA PHE A 38 -5.17 5.71 -5.18
C PHE A 38 -6.00 6.24 -6.36
N TYR A 39 -7.31 6.37 -6.18
CA TYR A 39 -8.21 6.87 -7.21
C TYR A 39 -8.01 8.36 -7.46
N GLU A 40 -7.72 9.13 -6.41
CA GLU A 40 -7.37 10.56 -6.53
C GLU A 40 -6.03 10.76 -7.27
N GLU A 41 -5.03 9.93 -6.99
CA GLU A 41 -3.71 10.02 -7.64
C GLU A 41 -3.74 9.49 -9.09
N PHE A 42 -4.52 8.45 -9.35
CA PHE A 42 -4.58 7.75 -10.65
C PHE A 42 -6.01 7.68 -11.22
N PRO A 43 -6.69 8.82 -11.46
CA PRO A 43 -8.10 8.84 -11.86
C PRO A 43 -8.35 8.21 -13.24
N ASN A 44 -7.31 8.14 -14.07
CA ASN A 44 -7.36 7.55 -15.42
C ASN A 44 -7.20 6.02 -15.41
N VAL A 45 -6.89 5.41 -14.27
CA VAL A 45 -6.70 3.96 -14.18
C VAL A 45 -8.01 3.33 -13.74
N ALA A 46 -8.65 2.59 -14.65
CA ALA A 46 -9.90 1.90 -14.38
C ALA A 46 -9.71 0.71 -13.41
N VAL A 47 -9.59 0.99 -12.12
CA VAL A 47 -9.43 0.00 -11.06
C VAL A 47 -10.70 -0.10 -10.21
N HIS A 48 -11.21 -1.32 -10.08
CA HIS A 48 -12.29 -1.62 -9.12
C HIS A 48 -11.71 -1.97 -7.75
N TYR A 49 -12.47 -1.66 -6.69
CA TYR A 49 -12.08 -1.95 -5.30
C TYR A 49 -11.70 -3.43 -5.06
N ASP A 50 -12.42 -4.39 -5.64
CA ASP A 50 -12.08 -5.82 -5.52
C ASP A 50 -10.69 -6.12 -6.09
N MET A 51 -10.38 -5.56 -7.26
CA MET A 51 -9.08 -5.76 -7.90
C MET A 51 -7.95 -5.11 -7.09
N PHE A 52 -8.20 -3.89 -6.58
CA PHE A 52 -7.26 -3.17 -5.72
C PHE A 52 -6.97 -3.94 -4.43
N SER A 53 -8.02 -4.38 -3.72
CA SER A 53 -7.89 -5.10 -2.45
C SER A 53 -7.16 -6.43 -2.61
N ARG A 54 -7.41 -7.17 -3.69
CA ARG A 54 -6.67 -8.40 -4.02
C ARG A 54 -5.20 -8.11 -4.31
N ALA A 55 -4.90 -7.10 -5.12
CA ALA A 55 -3.52 -6.71 -5.42
C ALA A 55 -2.76 -6.29 -4.15
N LEU A 56 -3.37 -5.45 -3.32
CA LEU A 56 -2.81 -4.99 -2.06
C LEU A 56 -2.65 -6.14 -1.05
N CYS A 57 -3.57 -7.12 -1.02
CA CYS A 57 -3.43 -8.32 -0.19
C CYS A 57 -2.19 -9.15 -0.58
N HIS A 58 -1.97 -9.38 -1.88
CA HIS A 58 -0.77 -10.06 -2.37
C HIS A 58 0.51 -9.30 -2.04
N LEU A 59 0.51 -7.97 -2.23
CA LEU A 59 1.65 -7.11 -1.90
C LEU A 59 1.93 -7.10 -0.38
N LYS A 60 0.90 -6.99 0.45
CA LYS A 60 0.99 -7.03 1.91
C LYS A 60 1.58 -8.33 2.40
N LEU A 61 1.18 -9.47 1.84
CA LEU A 61 1.77 -10.77 2.19
C LEU A 61 3.27 -10.83 1.87
N GLY A 62 3.68 -10.30 0.71
CA GLY A 62 5.10 -10.22 0.33
C GLY A 62 5.91 -9.32 1.28
N VAL A 63 5.35 -8.15 1.63
CA VAL A 63 5.95 -7.21 2.59
C VAL A 63 6.02 -7.85 3.98
N TRP A 64 4.95 -8.47 4.46
CA TRP A 64 4.93 -9.15 5.76
C TRP A 64 5.92 -10.31 5.82
N ALA A 65 6.06 -11.10 4.76
CA ALA A 65 7.06 -12.17 4.67
C ALA A 65 8.51 -11.65 4.62
N ALA A 66 8.74 -10.46 4.06
CA ALA A 66 10.05 -9.81 4.09
C ALA A 66 10.35 -9.23 5.48
N ILE A 67 9.33 -8.70 6.15
CA ILE A 67 9.40 -8.07 7.47
C ILE A 67 9.52 -9.11 8.58
N SER A 68 8.80 -10.23 8.52
CA SER A 68 8.83 -11.29 9.53
C SER A 68 10.22 -11.93 9.65
N LYS A 69 11.09 -11.71 8.66
CA LYS A 69 12.49 -12.14 8.65
C LYS A 69 13.45 -11.07 9.19
N ARG A 70 12.95 -9.91 9.64
CA ARG A 70 13.73 -8.79 10.16
C ARG A 70 13.18 -8.34 11.53
N PRO A 71 14.04 -7.97 12.50
CA PRO A 71 13.58 -7.30 13.71
C PRO A 71 13.20 -5.87 13.36
N ILE A 72 11.91 -5.57 13.17
CA ILE A 72 11.45 -4.22 12.86
C ILE A 72 10.97 -3.53 14.13
N ILE A 73 11.58 -2.37 14.42
CA ILE A 73 11.34 -1.50 15.59
C ILE A 73 10.83 -0.13 15.09
N GLY A 74 9.81 -0.10 14.21
CA GLY A 74 9.27 1.17 13.69
C GLY A 74 8.35 1.05 12.48
N PRO A 75 7.65 2.15 12.10
CA PRO A 75 6.83 2.20 10.90
C PRO A 75 7.68 2.01 9.63
N ILE A 76 7.10 1.37 8.62
CA ILE A 76 7.77 1.07 7.35
C ILE A 76 7.62 2.28 6.44
N PHE A 77 8.73 2.98 6.19
CA PHE A 77 8.81 4.03 5.18
C PHE A 77 9.30 3.41 3.87
N PHE A 78 8.54 3.59 2.79
CA PHE A 78 9.02 3.32 1.44
C PHE A 78 9.77 4.57 0.99
N GLU A 79 11.09 4.50 0.85
CA GLU A 79 11.83 5.57 0.21
C GLU A 79 11.35 5.68 -1.23
N SER A 80 10.77 6.83 -1.58
CA SER A 80 10.43 7.16 -2.96
C SER A 80 11.74 7.32 -3.74
N ASP A 81 11.97 6.45 -4.73
CA ASP A 81 13.03 6.64 -5.72
C ASP A 81 12.75 7.97 -6.44
N ASN A 82 13.40 9.03 -5.99
CA ASN A 82 13.32 10.37 -6.55
C ASN A 82 13.78 10.33 -8.02
N PRO A 83 12.93 10.57 -9.03
CA PRO A 83 13.41 10.76 -10.39
C PRO A 83 14.00 12.17 -10.46
N LYS A 84 15.32 12.24 -10.60
CA LYS A 84 16.06 13.48 -10.92
C LYS A 84 15.56 14.13 -12.20
#